data_AF-A0A1C6U8W9-F1
#
_entry.id   AF-A0A1C6U8W9-F1
#
_cell.length_a   1.000
_cell.length_b   1.000
_cell.length_c   1.000
_cell.angle_alpha   90.00
_cell.angle_beta   90.00
_cell.angle_gamma   90.00
#
_symmetry.space_group_name_H-M   'P 1'
#
loop_
_entity.id
_entity.type
_entity.pdbx_description
1 polymer ?
#
loop_
_entity_poly.entity_id
_entity_poly.type
_entity_poly.pdbx_seq_one_letter_code
_entity_poly.pdbx_strand_id
1 'polypeptide(L)'
;MERRYAHGESSEPTPARAGVATVKLTLKADLTSWAERNGVTLEEADRIFRKRLTEANTRALAALTEGLGDMSDSMATAGISTG
;
A
#
# COMPACT_ATOMS: atom_id res chain seq x y z
N MET A 1 -20.06 14.33 31.32
CA MET A 1 -18.93 14.48 30.37
C MET A 1 -19.00 13.33 29.39
N GLU A 2 -19.81 13.46 28.34
CA GLU A 2 -19.93 12.43 27.30
C GLU A 2 -18.98 12.75 26.14
N ARG A 3 -18.11 11.79 25.82
CA ARG A 3 -17.10 11.90 24.79
C ARG A 3 -17.78 11.74 23.42
N ARG A 4 -17.73 12.78 22.60
CA ARG A 4 -18.06 12.72 21.18
C ARG A 4 -17.00 11.90 20.46
N TYR A 5 -17.36 10.72 19.97
CA TYR A 5 -16.52 9.98 19.04
C TYR A 5 -16.69 10.60 17.65
N ALA A 6 -15.61 11.20 17.15
CA ALA A 6 -15.52 11.66 15.78
C ALA A 6 -15.71 10.45 14.85
N HIS A 7 -16.75 10.51 14.03
CA HIS A 7 -17.04 9.55 12.98
C HIS A 7 -15.98 9.77 11.88
N GLY A 8 -14.85 9.08 12.00
CA GLY A 8 -13.91 8.93 10.90
C GLY A 8 -14.62 8.13 9.82
N GLU A 9 -14.71 8.70 8.62
CA GLU A 9 -15.28 8.06 7.44
C GLU A 9 -14.69 6.66 7.29
N SER A 10 -15.48 5.65 7.67
CA SER A 10 -15.26 4.30 7.19
C SER A 10 -15.64 4.35 5.72
N SER A 11 -14.64 4.50 4.84
CA SER A 11 -14.83 4.12 3.45
C SER A 11 -15.21 2.64 3.45
N GLU A 12 -16.50 2.37 3.34
CA GLU A 12 -17.02 1.01 3.22
C GLU A 12 -16.27 0.33 2.07
N PRO A 13 -15.76 -0.90 2.25
CA PRO A 13 -15.21 -1.64 1.13
C PRO A 13 -16.33 -1.84 0.12
N THR A 14 -16.15 -1.31 -1.09
CA THR A 14 -17.09 -1.54 -2.20
C THR A 14 -17.36 -3.03 -2.30
N PRO A 15 -18.62 -3.49 -2.30
CA PRO A 15 -18.92 -4.90 -2.38
C PRO A 15 -18.29 -5.47 -3.65
N ALA A 16 -17.44 -6.48 -3.47
CA ALA A 16 -16.85 -7.22 -4.57
C ALA A 16 -17.98 -7.70 -5.50
N ARG A 17 -17.95 -7.31 -6.78
CA ARG A 17 -18.75 -8.00 -7.79
C ARG A 17 -18.33 -9.46 -7.74
N ALA A 18 -19.30 -10.38 -7.70
CA ALA A 18 -19.02 -11.81 -7.67
C ALA A 18 -17.94 -12.17 -8.71
N GLY A 19 -16.80 -12.70 -8.25
CA GLY A 19 -15.66 -13.05 -9.08
C GLY A 19 -14.45 -12.10 -9.07
N VAL A 20 -14.48 -10.97 -8.35
CA VAL A 20 -13.31 -10.07 -8.23
C VAL A 20 -12.85 -9.96 -6.77
N ALA A 21 -11.58 -10.27 -6.51
CA ALA A 21 -10.93 -10.03 -5.22
C ALA A 21 -9.99 -8.82 -5.33
N THR A 22 -10.00 -7.94 -4.33
CA THR A 22 -9.09 -6.80 -4.24
C THR A 22 -8.31 -6.87 -2.93
N VAL A 23 -6.99 -6.76 -3.03
CA VAL A 23 -6.10 -6.69 -1.87
C VAL A 23 -5.56 -5.26 -1.77
N LYS A 24 -5.80 -4.60 -0.63
CA LYS A 24 -5.25 -3.27 -0.32
C LYS A 24 -4.21 -3.40 0.78
N LEU A 25 -2.98 -2.99 0.50
CA LEU A 25 -1.91 -2.88 1.50
C LEU A 25 -1.70 -1.40 1.85
N THR A 26 -1.59 -1.09 3.14
CA THR A 26 -1.29 0.26 3.62
C THR A 26 -0.07 0.20 4.53
N LEU A 27 0.95 1.01 4.23
CA LEU A 27 2.20 1.07 4.96
C LEU A 27 2.38 2.47 5.55
N LYS A 28 2.77 2.53 6.82
CA LYS A 28 3.13 3.77 7.50
C LYS A 28 4.61 3.71 7.85
N ALA A 29 5.36 4.74 7.45
CA ALA A 29 6.78 4.87 7.75
C ALA A 29 7.06 6.25 8.33
N ASP A 30 7.88 6.30 9.37
CA ASP A 30 8.42 7.54 9.91
C ASP A 30 9.66 7.94 9.12
N LEU A 31 9.45 8.79 8.12
CA LEU A 31 10.52 9.25 7.22
C LEU A 31 11.42 10.28 7.90
N THR A 32 10.91 11.05 8.85
CA THR A 32 11.68 12.08 9.56
C THR A 32 12.76 11.43 10.42
N SER A 33 12.36 10.50 11.30
CA SER A 33 13.31 9.78 12.15
C SER A 33 14.28 8.90 11.34
N TRP A 34 13.88 8.44 10.15
CA TRP A 34 14.78 7.72 9.27
C TRP A 34 15.78 8.66 8.58
N ALA A 35 15.34 9.82 8.09
CA ALA A 35 16.20 10.81 7.44
C ALA A 35 17.28 11.32 8.40
N GLU A 36 16.90 11.67 9.63
CA GLU A 36 17.81 12.14 10.68
C GLU A 36 18.90 11.10 10.98
N ARG A 37 18.51 9.83 11.16
CA ARG A 37 19.46 8.74 11.45
C ARG A 37 20.43 8.45 10.30
N ASN A 38 20.02 8.72 9.06
CA ASN A 38 20.83 8.43 7.88
C ASN A 38 21.54 9.67 7.32
N GLY A 39 21.37 10.84 7.94
CA GLY A 39 22.00 12.08 7.50
C GLY A 39 21.55 12.54 6.11
N VAL A 40 20.31 12.24 5.72
CA VAL A 40 19.73 12.63 4.43
C VAL A 40 18.58 13.61 4.61
N THR A 41 18.19 14.30 3.54
CA THR A 41 17.01 15.17 3.57
C THR A 41 15.72 14.35 3.61
N LEU A 42 14.63 14.96 4.09
CA LEU A 42 13.31 14.34 4.08
C LEU A 42 12.84 14.01 2.65
N GLU A 43 13.18 14.85 1.68
CA GLU A 43 12.90 14.63 0.25
C GLU A 43 13.62 13.38 -0.28
N GLU A 44 14.90 13.23 0.07
CA GLU A 44 15.67 12.03 -0.31
C GLU A 44 15.14 10.78 0.39
N ALA A 45 14.72 10.90 1.65
CA ALA A 45 14.07 9.81 2.38
C ALA A 45 12.74 9.39 1.73
N ASP A 46 11.90 10.34 1.30
CA ASP A 46 10.66 10.05 0.57
C ASP A 46 10.95 9.38 -0.79
N ARG A 47 11.94 9.87 -1.53
CA ARG A 47 12.37 9.27 -2.81
C ARG A 47 12.81 7.81 -2.61
N ILE A 48 13.63 7.54 -1.60
CA ILE A 48 14.10 6.19 -1.27
C ILE A 48 12.93 5.32 -0.82
N PHE A 49 12.04 5.84 0.02
CA PHE A 49 10.86 5.12 0.49
C PHE A 49 9.96 4.69 -0.67
N ARG A 50 9.61 5.60 -1.57
CA ARG A 50 8.80 5.31 -2.77
C ARG A 50 9.48 4.29 -3.68
N LYS A 51 10.79 4.41 -3.91
CA LYS A 51 11.54 3.43 -4.70
C LYS A 51 11.45 2.03 -4.09
N ARG A 52 11.71 1.91 -2.77
CA ARG A 52 11.62 0.64 -2.05
C ARG A 52 10.20 0.08 -2.02
N LEU A 53 9.20 0.94 -1.90
CA LEU A 53 7.79 0.56 -1.94
C LEU A 53 7.44 -0.05 -3.31
N THR A 54 7.86 0.58 -4.40
CA THR A 54 7.67 0.05 -5.75
C THR A 54 8.35 -1.30 -5.93
N GLU A 55 9.61 -1.43 -5.51
CA GLU A 55 10.36 -2.70 -5.60
C GLU A 55 9.70 -3.82 -4.80
N ALA A 56 9.27 -3.53 -3.56
CA ALA A 56 8.58 -4.48 -2.71
C ALA A 56 7.23 -4.88 -3.31
N ASN A 57 6.48 -3.93 -3.88
CA ASN A 57 5.20 -4.19 -4.53
C ASN A 57 5.37 -5.05 -5.78
N THR A 58 6.38 -4.80 -6.60
CA THR A 58 6.68 -5.64 -7.77
C THR A 58 6.97 -7.09 -7.37
N ARG A 59 7.73 -7.29 -6.28
CA ARG A 59 8.00 -8.64 -5.76
C ARG A 59 6.76 -9.31 -5.18
N ALA A 60 5.97 -8.57 -4.41
CA ALA A 60 4.71 -9.07 -3.84
C ALA A 60 3.73 -9.45 -4.95
N LEU A 61 3.64 -8.62 -6.00
CA LEU A 61 2.84 -8.90 -7.18
C LEU A 61 3.31 -10.17 -7.87
N ALA A 62 4.62 -10.32 -8.11
CA ALA A 62 5.18 -11.52 -8.73
C ALA A 62 4.88 -12.79 -7.91
N ALA A 63 5.04 -12.73 -6.58
CA ALA A 63 4.75 -13.86 -5.70
C ALA A 63 3.25 -14.20 -5.66
N LEU A 64 2.38 -13.18 -5.72
CA LEU A 64 0.94 -13.38 -5.83
C LEU A 64 0.57 -14.00 -7.17
N THR A 65 1.13 -13.51 -8.28
CA THR A 65 0.94 -14.07 -9.62
C THR A 65 1.39 -15.53 -9.66
N GLU A 66 2.56 -15.85 -9.10
CA GLU A 66 3.07 -17.22 -9.02
C GLU A 66 2.17 -18.13 -8.17
N GLY A 67 1.74 -17.67 -7.00
CA GLY A 67 0.85 -18.44 -6.12
C GLY A 67 -0.58 -18.62 -6.67
N LEU A 68 -1.04 -17.72 -7.54
CA LEU A 68 -2.34 -17.80 -8.20
C LEU A 68 -2.35 -18.66 -9.46
N GLY A 69 -1.17 -19.05 -9.99
CA GLY A 69 -1.05 -19.95 -11.15
C GLY A 69 -1.85 -19.45 -12.36
N ASP A 70 -2.70 -20.30 -12.92
CA ASP A 70 -3.54 -20.03 -14.10
C ASP A 70 -4.49 -18.82 -13.96
N MET A 71 -4.68 -18.29 -12.74
CA MET A 71 -5.46 -17.06 -12.52
C MET A 71 -4.63 -15.78 -12.73
N SER A 72 -3.33 -15.89 -13.04
CA SER A 72 -2.44 -14.74 -13.32
C SER A 72 -2.99 -13.84 -14.42
N ASP A 73 -3.56 -14.42 -15.47
CA ASP A 73 -4.11 -13.69 -16.62
C ASP A 73 -5.38 -12.89 -16.27
N SER A 74 -5.99 -13.18 -15.11
CA SER A 74 -7.17 -12.47 -14.59
C SER A 74 -6.81 -11.29 -13.66
N MET A 75 -5.53 -11.06 -13.38
CA MET A 75 -5.10 -9.91 -12.58
C MET A 75 -5.17 -8.62 -13.41
N ALA A 76 -6.33 -7.98 -13.38
CA ALA A 76 -6.64 -6.84 -14.25
C ALA A 76 -5.80 -5.58 -13.98
N THR A 77 -5.23 -5.38 -12.79
CA THR A 77 -4.45 -4.18 -12.45
C THR A 77 -3.71 -4.30 -11.12
N ALA A 78 -2.50 -3.76 -11.05
CA ALA A 78 -1.79 -3.46 -9.80
C ALA A 78 -1.43 -1.97 -9.79
N GLY A 79 -1.97 -1.22 -8.82
CA GLY A 79 -1.75 0.22 -8.69
C GLY A 79 -1.16 0.56 -7.33
N ILE A 80 -0.19 1.47 -7.31
CA ILE A 80 0.33 2.05 -6.06
C ILE A 80 -0.41 3.37 -5.82
N SER A 81 -1.08 3.48 -4.68
CA SER A 81 -1.64 4.74 -4.21
C SER A 81 -0.81 5.21 -3.01
N THR A 82 -0.02 6.26 -3.22
CA THR A 82 0.65 7.02 -2.16
C THR A 82 -0.18 8.25 -1.90
N GLY A 83 -1.26 8.08 -1.12
CA GLY A 83 -2.06 9.20 -0.61
C GLY A 83 -1.28 10.05 0.38
#